data_AF-A0A8J5RCF8-F1
#
_entry.id   AF-A0A8J5RCF8-F1
#
_cell.length_a   1.000
_cell.length_b   1.000
_cell.length_c   1.000
_cell.angle_alpha   90.00
_cell.angle_beta   90.00
_cell.angle_gamma   90.00
#
_symmetry.space_group_name_H-M   'P 1'
#
loop_
_entity.id
_entity.type
_entity.pdbx_description
1 polymer ?
#
loop_
_entity_poly.entity_id
_entity_poly.type
_entity_poly.pdbx_seq_one_letter_code
_entity_poly.pdbx_strand_id
1 'polypeptide(L)'
;MAATSSSPTPESPQPRASFVERTKGPSGLEKIVLREARGFSAEVHLYGGQVTSWKNDHGDELLFVSSKAIFKPPKAIRGGIPICFPQFGTHGNLEKHGFARNRLWAIDDNPPPFPISTAVKSFADLILKPSEEDLKIWPHSFEFRLRVALGPGGDLVLTSRIRNTNNDGRPFSFTFAYHTYFSVSDISEVRIEGLETLDYLDNLKGKERSTEQGDAIVFESEVDKIYLDAPKKIAIIDHEKKRTFVVRKDGLPDAGKLTMIDLFVRI
;
A
#
# COMPACT_ATOMS: atom_id res chain seq x y z
N MET A 1 -46.81 -26.84 45.34
CA MET A 1 -45.86 -25.87 44.74
C MET A 1 -44.79 -26.67 44.02
N ALA A 2 -44.82 -26.71 42.68
CA ALA A 2 -43.81 -27.39 41.88
C ALA A 2 -42.95 -26.31 41.21
N ALA A 3 -41.65 -26.30 41.50
CA ALA A 3 -40.69 -25.40 40.90
C ALA A 3 -40.31 -25.94 39.51
N THR A 4 -40.61 -25.17 38.46
CA THR A 4 -40.18 -25.44 37.09
C THR A 4 -38.76 -24.92 36.89
N SER A 5 -37.80 -25.83 36.71
CA SER A 5 -36.44 -25.50 36.29
C SER A 5 -36.41 -25.25 34.77
N SER A 6 -36.11 -24.02 34.36
CA SER A 6 -35.83 -23.69 32.95
C SER A 6 -34.35 -23.96 32.65
N SER A 7 -34.08 -24.94 31.80
CA SER A 7 -32.77 -25.15 31.20
C SER A 7 -32.47 -24.06 30.15
N PRO A 8 -31.24 -23.50 30.10
CA PRO A 8 -30.89 -22.47 29.14
C PRO A 8 -30.77 -23.06 27.72
N THR A 9 -31.35 -22.38 26.75
CA THR A 9 -31.24 -22.68 25.31
C THR A 9 -29.79 -22.50 24.86
N PRO A 10 -29.20 -23.41 24.06
CA PRO A 10 -27.86 -23.20 23.54
C PRO A 10 -27.85 -22.04 22.55
N GLU A 11 -27.02 -21.04 22.81
CA GLU A 11 -26.71 -19.97 21.86
C GLU A 11 -26.15 -20.59 20.58
N SER A 12 -26.80 -20.30 19.45
CA SER A 12 -26.32 -20.68 18.13
C SER A 12 -24.93 -20.06 17.88
N PRO A 13 -23.91 -20.84 17.49
CA PRO A 13 -22.58 -20.29 17.24
C PRO A 13 -22.65 -19.27 16.10
N GLN A 14 -22.28 -18.01 16.39
CA GLN A 14 -22.10 -17.01 15.35
C GLN A 14 -21.05 -17.52 14.35
N PRO A 15 -21.27 -17.38 13.03
CA PRO A 15 -20.29 -17.82 12.04
C PRO A 15 -18.99 -17.04 12.27
N ARG A 16 -17.88 -17.76 12.50
CA ARG A 16 -16.55 -17.14 12.56
C ARG A 16 -16.32 -16.45 11.22
N ALA A 17 -16.17 -15.12 11.25
CA ALA A 17 -15.81 -14.35 10.07
C ALA A 17 -14.53 -14.94 9.45
N SER A 18 -14.52 -15.16 8.13
CA SER A 18 -13.32 -15.62 7.44
C SER A 18 -12.24 -14.53 7.50
N PHE A 19 -10.98 -14.94 7.69
CA PHE A 19 -9.83 -14.01 7.66
C PHE A 19 -9.66 -13.34 6.29
N VAL A 20 -10.17 -13.98 5.23
CA VAL A 20 -10.09 -13.51 3.85
C VAL A 20 -11.47 -13.67 3.22
N GLU A 21 -11.95 -12.61 2.57
CA GLU A 21 -13.24 -12.55 1.89
C GLU A 21 -13.06 -11.93 0.50
N ARG A 22 -13.56 -12.59 -0.55
CA ARG A 22 -13.59 -12.03 -1.91
C ARG A 22 -14.95 -11.38 -2.15
N THR A 23 -14.96 -10.12 -2.58
CA THR A 23 -16.20 -9.37 -2.79
C THR A 23 -16.03 -8.29 -3.87
N LYS A 24 -17.07 -7.52 -4.15
CA LYS A 24 -17.04 -6.37 -5.07
C LYS A 24 -17.32 -5.09 -4.32
N GLY A 25 -16.58 -4.03 -4.65
CA GLY A 25 -16.88 -2.69 -4.16
C GLY A 25 -18.14 -2.11 -4.82
N PRO A 26 -18.63 -0.95 -4.37
CA PRO A 26 -19.80 -0.28 -4.95
C PRO A 26 -19.68 0.03 -6.45
N SER A 27 -18.45 0.19 -6.96
CA SER A 27 -18.18 0.39 -8.39
C SER A 27 -18.20 -0.90 -9.22
N GLY A 28 -18.41 -2.06 -8.59
CA GLY A 28 -18.33 -3.38 -9.21
C GLY A 28 -16.92 -3.96 -9.34
N LEU A 29 -15.87 -3.20 -8.98
CA LEU A 29 -14.49 -3.71 -8.97
C LEU A 29 -14.29 -4.74 -7.87
N GLU A 30 -13.66 -5.85 -8.23
CA GLU A 30 -13.31 -6.92 -7.31
C GLU A 30 -12.27 -6.47 -6.29
N LYS A 31 -12.45 -6.91 -5.06
CA LYS A 31 -11.54 -6.70 -3.95
C LYS A 31 -11.49 -7.91 -3.03
N ILE A 32 -10.41 -7.98 -2.27
CA ILE A 32 -10.22 -8.92 -1.18
C ILE A 32 -10.25 -8.12 0.12
N VAL A 33 -11.09 -8.54 1.05
CA VAL A 33 -11.13 -8.01 2.41
C VAL A 33 -10.35 -8.96 3.30
N LEU A 34 -9.34 -8.41 3.97
CA LEU A 34 -8.51 -9.05 4.97
C LEU A 34 -9.05 -8.65 6.35
N ARG A 35 -9.19 -9.62 7.26
CA ARG A 35 -9.71 -9.41 8.62
C ARG A 35 -8.89 -10.19 9.61
N GLU A 36 -8.67 -9.62 10.77
CA GLU A 36 -8.04 -10.29 11.90
C GLU A 36 -8.97 -10.35 13.11
N ALA A 37 -8.71 -11.31 14.01
CA ALA A 37 -9.61 -11.64 15.11
C ALA A 37 -9.85 -10.46 16.08
N ARG A 38 -8.91 -9.51 16.13
CA ARG A 38 -8.99 -8.33 17.00
C ARG A 38 -9.69 -7.13 16.34
N GLY A 39 -10.26 -7.27 15.15
CA GLY A 39 -11.01 -6.20 14.47
C GLY A 39 -10.23 -5.41 13.43
N PHE A 40 -8.90 -5.58 13.35
CA PHE A 40 -8.11 -5.03 12.25
C PHE A 40 -8.62 -5.54 10.90
N SER A 41 -8.60 -4.67 9.89
CA SER A 41 -8.99 -5.05 8.54
C SER A 41 -8.22 -4.30 7.47
N ALA A 42 -8.18 -4.84 6.25
CA ALA A 42 -7.64 -4.15 5.09
C ALA A 42 -8.42 -4.54 3.82
N GLU A 43 -8.45 -3.66 2.83
CA GLU A 43 -9.09 -3.92 1.54
C GLU A 43 -8.09 -3.79 0.39
N VAL A 44 -7.99 -4.85 -0.42
CA VAL A 44 -7.08 -4.95 -1.57
C VAL A 44 -7.90 -5.08 -2.85
N HIS A 45 -7.89 -4.06 -3.71
CA HIS A 45 -8.51 -4.14 -5.02
C HIS A 45 -7.64 -4.94 -5.99
N LEU A 46 -8.27 -5.83 -6.77
CA LEU A 46 -7.57 -6.53 -7.86
C LEU A 46 -7.13 -5.53 -8.93
N TYR A 47 -7.91 -4.47 -9.14
CA TYR A 47 -7.47 -3.37 -9.98
C TYR A 47 -6.32 -2.60 -9.32
N GLY A 48 -5.19 -2.56 -10.00
CA GLY A 48 -3.94 -1.97 -9.54
C GLY A 48 -3.19 -2.79 -8.49
N GLY A 49 -3.72 -3.95 -8.05
CA GLY A 49 -3.18 -4.68 -6.90
C GLY A 49 -3.12 -3.80 -5.64
N GLN A 50 -4.08 -2.87 -5.51
CA GLN A 50 -3.96 -1.69 -4.69
C GLN A 50 -4.68 -1.86 -3.36
N VAL A 51 -3.95 -1.67 -2.26
CA VAL A 51 -4.57 -1.52 -0.94
C VAL A 51 -5.26 -0.17 -0.87
N THR A 52 -6.53 -0.15 -0.46
CA THR A 52 -7.35 1.08 -0.40
C THR A 52 -7.96 1.35 0.97
N SER A 53 -7.87 0.39 1.89
CA SER A 53 -8.27 0.59 3.28
C SER A 53 -7.37 -0.25 4.18
N TRP A 54 -7.02 0.28 5.33
CA TRP A 54 -6.37 -0.40 6.43
C TRP A 54 -6.88 0.20 7.73
N LYS A 55 -7.56 -0.59 8.55
CA LYS A 55 -8.20 -0.11 9.77
C LYS A 55 -7.59 -0.75 11.01
N ASN A 56 -7.48 0.04 12.07
CA ASN A 56 -7.14 -0.47 13.40
C ASN A 56 -8.32 -1.29 13.99
N ASP A 57 -8.12 -1.82 15.18
CA ASP A 57 -9.13 -2.55 15.97
C ASP A 57 -10.30 -1.69 16.45
N HIS A 58 -10.19 -0.36 16.39
CA HIS A 58 -11.26 0.59 16.65
C HIS A 58 -12.06 0.96 15.38
N GLY A 59 -11.63 0.50 14.20
CA GLY A 59 -12.26 0.81 12.92
C GLY A 59 -11.80 2.14 12.30
N ASP A 60 -10.82 2.82 12.89
CA ASP A 60 -10.24 4.05 12.33
C ASP A 60 -9.43 3.72 11.07
N GLU A 61 -9.63 4.53 10.04
CA GLU A 61 -8.88 4.40 8.80
C GLU A 61 -7.44 4.94 8.95
N LEU A 62 -6.49 4.14 8.48
CA LEU A 62 -5.05 4.39 8.54
C LEU A 62 -4.50 4.84 7.19
N LEU A 63 -5.21 4.59 6.10
CA LEU A 63 -4.85 5.04 4.75
C LEU A 63 -5.78 6.15 4.26
N PHE A 64 -5.22 7.16 3.63
CA PHE A 64 -6.03 8.18 2.97
C PHE A 64 -6.44 7.69 1.57
N VAL A 65 -7.75 7.66 1.32
CA VAL A 65 -8.32 7.56 -0.04
C VAL A 65 -9.18 8.78 -0.31
N SER A 66 -8.96 9.40 -1.46
CA SER A 66 -9.68 10.62 -1.80
C SER A 66 -11.18 10.37 -1.97
N SER A 67 -12.01 11.27 -1.44
CA SER A 67 -13.47 11.23 -1.65
C SER A 67 -13.90 11.36 -3.11
N LYS A 68 -13.01 11.88 -3.98
CA LYS A 68 -13.23 11.96 -5.44
C LYS A 68 -12.45 10.87 -6.20
N ALA A 69 -11.96 9.82 -5.52
CA ALA A 69 -11.28 8.71 -6.19
C ALA A 69 -12.23 7.99 -7.15
N ILE A 70 -11.75 7.72 -8.36
CA ILE A 70 -12.51 7.02 -9.39
C ILE A 70 -12.06 5.55 -9.37
N PHE A 71 -12.96 4.66 -8.92
CA PHE A 71 -12.75 3.22 -8.93
C PHE A 71 -13.18 2.62 -10.26
N LYS A 72 -12.56 3.08 -11.36
CA LYS A 72 -12.90 2.67 -12.72
C LYS A 72 -11.67 2.71 -13.63
N PRO A 73 -11.36 1.60 -14.34
CA PRO A 73 -10.36 1.61 -15.39
C PRO A 73 -10.66 2.66 -16.48
N PRO A 74 -9.63 3.22 -17.14
CA PRO A 74 -8.21 2.90 -16.99
C PRO A 74 -7.47 3.78 -15.96
N LYS A 75 -8.18 4.61 -15.18
CA LYS A 75 -7.55 5.56 -14.25
C LYS A 75 -7.14 4.89 -12.94
N ALA A 76 -5.93 5.18 -12.47
CA ALA A 76 -5.46 4.73 -11.17
C ALA A 76 -6.32 5.30 -10.03
N ILE A 77 -6.52 4.50 -8.97
CA ILE A 77 -7.26 4.92 -7.77
C ILE A 77 -6.39 5.91 -6.98
N ARG A 78 -6.97 7.05 -6.59
CA ARG A 78 -6.27 8.11 -5.85
C ARG A 78 -6.31 7.88 -4.33
N GLY A 79 -5.19 7.44 -3.77
CA GLY A 79 -4.98 7.16 -2.35
C GLY A 79 -4.67 5.69 -2.07
N GLY A 80 -4.61 5.30 -0.79
CA GLY A 80 -4.25 3.93 -0.41
C GLY A 80 -2.77 3.66 -0.67
N ILE A 81 -2.46 2.54 -1.34
CA ILE A 81 -1.08 2.16 -1.69
C ILE A 81 -0.99 1.80 -3.18
N PRO A 82 -1.01 2.78 -4.11
CA PRO A 82 -0.74 2.54 -5.52
C PRO A 82 0.67 1.95 -5.73
N ILE A 83 0.79 1.09 -6.73
CA ILE A 83 2.05 0.48 -7.12
C ILE A 83 2.64 1.21 -8.33
N CYS A 84 3.82 1.79 -8.16
CA CYS A 84 4.61 2.35 -9.26
C CYS A 84 5.47 1.24 -9.85
N PHE A 85 5.17 0.79 -11.07
CA PHE A 85 5.98 -0.18 -11.81
C PHE A 85 5.61 -0.15 -13.29
N PRO A 86 6.59 -0.29 -14.21
CA PRO A 86 8.03 -0.45 -14.00
C PRO A 86 8.79 0.88 -13.93
N GLN A 87 8.08 1.98 -13.70
CA GLN A 87 8.63 3.32 -13.63
C GLN A 87 8.13 4.06 -12.40
N PHE A 88 9.00 4.76 -11.69
CA PHE A 88 8.65 5.76 -10.69
C PHE A 88 8.75 7.16 -11.29
N GLY A 89 7.74 7.99 -11.05
CA GLY A 89 7.67 9.33 -11.62
C GLY A 89 7.83 9.30 -13.15
N THR A 90 8.67 10.18 -13.67
CA THR A 90 9.01 10.31 -15.09
C THR A 90 10.42 9.82 -15.41
N HIS A 91 10.95 8.85 -14.66
CA HIS A 91 12.34 8.33 -14.83
C HIS A 91 12.52 7.42 -16.06
N GLY A 92 11.67 7.53 -17.08
CA GLY A 92 11.74 6.76 -18.32
C GLY A 92 10.65 7.20 -19.29
N ASN A 93 10.43 6.40 -20.34
CA ASN A 93 9.55 6.76 -21.45
C ASN A 93 8.08 6.35 -21.26
N LEU A 94 7.74 5.74 -20.13
CA LEU A 94 6.36 5.35 -19.83
C LEU A 94 5.58 6.52 -19.21
N GLU A 95 4.26 6.37 -19.17
CA GLU A 95 3.41 7.25 -18.38
C GLU A 95 3.91 7.36 -16.92
N LYS A 96 3.62 8.49 -16.29
CA LYS A 96 4.06 8.78 -14.91
C LYS A 96 3.64 7.62 -13.98
N HIS A 97 4.63 7.08 -13.25
CA HIS A 97 4.50 5.93 -12.34
C HIS A 97 4.23 4.55 -13.02
N GLY A 98 4.46 4.44 -14.32
CA GLY A 98 4.24 3.19 -15.06
C GLY A 98 2.77 2.80 -15.13
N PHE A 99 2.50 1.51 -15.32
CA PHE A 99 1.17 1.01 -15.64
C PHE A 99 0.60 0.00 -14.65
N ALA A 100 1.38 -0.53 -13.70
CA ALA A 100 0.91 -1.60 -12.80
C ALA A 100 -0.36 -1.23 -12.01
N ARG A 101 -0.45 0.01 -11.53
CA ARG A 101 -1.64 0.59 -10.86
C ARG A 101 -2.87 0.79 -11.77
N ASN A 102 -2.71 0.59 -13.07
CA ASN A 102 -3.74 0.74 -14.09
C ASN A 102 -4.17 -0.61 -14.70
N ARG A 103 -3.67 -1.74 -14.19
CA ARG A 103 -3.97 -3.09 -14.69
C ARG A 103 -4.78 -3.89 -13.70
N LEU A 104 -5.53 -4.87 -14.20
CA LEU A 104 -6.17 -5.87 -13.34
C LEU A 104 -5.14 -6.94 -12.98
N TRP A 105 -4.98 -7.18 -11.69
CA TRP A 105 -4.15 -8.26 -11.16
C TRP A 105 -5.00 -9.50 -10.97
N ALA A 106 -4.40 -10.67 -11.19
CA ALA A 106 -5.04 -11.94 -10.87
C ALA A 106 -4.69 -12.35 -9.44
N ILE A 107 -5.54 -13.17 -8.81
CA ILE A 107 -5.18 -13.87 -7.58
C ILE A 107 -4.19 -14.98 -7.96
N ASP A 108 -3.07 -15.08 -7.25
CA ASP A 108 -2.11 -16.16 -7.42
C ASP A 108 -2.49 -17.31 -6.48
N ASP A 109 -3.16 -18.33 -7.01
CA ASP A 109 -3.58 -19.49 -6.21
C ASP A 109 -2.39 -20.43 -5.89
N ASN A 110 -1.24 -20.26 -6.54
CA ASN A 110 -0.04 -21.07 -6.32
C ASN A 110 1.21 -20.18 -6.12
N PRO A 111 1.21 -19.32 -5.09
CA PRO A 111 2.33 -18.43 -4.84
C PRO A 111 3.56 -19.25 -4.40
N PRO A 112 4.78 -18.86 -4.82
CA PRO A 112 5.98 -19.40 -4.21
C PRO A 112 5.99 -19.08 -2.70
N PRO A 113 6.73 -19.84 -1.88
CA PRO A 113 6.86 -19.53 -0.46
C PRO A 113 7.34 -18.09 -0.25
N PHE A 114 6.53 -17.28 0.41
CA PHE A 114 6.94 -15.97 0.90
C PHE A 114 7.52 -16.13 2.33
N PRO A 115 8.50 -15.30 2.74
CA PRO A 115 9.19 -15.42 4.02
C PRO A 115 8.33 -15.02 5.25
N ILE A 116 7.00 -14.96 5.11
CA ILE A 116 6.11 -14.52 6.18
C ILE A 116 5.84 -15.67 7.15
N SER A 117 5.76 -15.34 8.44
CA SER A 117 5.38 -16.27 9.51
C SER A 117 4.12 -17.06 9.16
N THR A 118 4.17 -18.38 9.37
CA THR A 118 3.02 -19.29 9.25
C THR A 118 1.85 -18.94 10.17
N ALA A 119 2.06 -18.05 11.14
CA ALA A 119 1.01 -17.55 12.02
C ALA A 119 0.04 -16.56 11.34
N VAL A 120 0.44 -15.93 10.22
CA VAL A 120 -0.42 -14.96 9.54
C VAL A 120 -1.41 -15.68 8.64
N LYS A 121 -2.70 -15.61 8.99
CA LYS A 121 -3.81 -16.28 8.27
C LYS A 121 -4.57 -15.34 7.34
N SER A 122 -4.44 -14.04 7.53
CA SER A 122 -5.12 -13.01 6.75
C SER A 122 -4.17 -12.42 5.70
N PHE A 123 -4.14 -13.00 4.50
CA PHE A 123 -3.32 -12.51 3.39
C PHE A 123 -3.97 -12.72 2.03
N ALA A 124 -3.52 -11.95 1.05
CA ALA A 124 -3.88 -12.05 -0.37
C ALA A 124 -2.61 -12.14 -1.22
N ASP A 125 -2.56 -13.12 -2.11
CA ASP A 125 -1.51 -13.27 -3.11
C ASP A 125 -2.03 -12.86 -4.48
N LEU A 126 -1.36 -11.91 -5.11
CA LEU A 126 -1.71 -11.38 -6.41
C LEU A 126 -0.54 -11.51 -7.39
N ILE A 127 -0.85 -11.60 -8.67
CA ILE A 127 0.12 -11.64 -9.75
C ILE A 127 -0.30 -10.76 -10.92
N LEU A 128 0.65 -9.98 -11.43
CA LEU A 128 0.56 -9.25 -12.68
C LEU A 128 1.53 -9.86 -13.69
N LYS A 129 1.01 -10.12 -14.88
CA LYS A 129 1.74 -10.53 -16.09
C LYS A 129 1.46 -9.50 -17.19
N PRO A 130 2.39 -9.26 -18.12
CA PRO A 130 2.17 -8.32 -19.20
C PRO A 130 1.03 -8.79 -20.11
N SER A 131 0.17 -7.86 -20.49
CA SER A 131 -0.75 -8.03 -21.62
C SER A 131 -0.07 -7.73 -22.95
N GLU A 132 -0.72 -8.04 -24.07
CA GLU A 132 -0.23 -7.65 -25.40
C GLU A 132 -0.04 -6.13 -25.53
N GLU A 133 -0.92 -5.33 -24.91
CA GLU A 133 -0.79 -3.86 -24.90
C GLU A 133 0.41 -3.39 -24.06
N ASP A 134 0.73 -4.07 -22.96
CA ASP A 134 1.90 -3.74 -22.16
C ASP A 134 3.19 -4.01 -22.93
N LEU A 135 3.25 -5.13 -23.67
CA LEU A 135 4.40 -5.49 -24.49
C LEU A 135 4.66 -4.49 -25.64
N LYS A 136 3.64 -3.75 -26.09
CA LYS A 136 3.81 -2.69 -27.12
C LYS A 136 4.57 -1.48 -26.57
N ILE A 137 4.34 -1.11 -25.30
CA ILE A 137 4.94 0.08 -24.68
C ILE A 137 6.20 -0.24 -23.86
N TRP A 138 6.30 -1.47 -23.37
CA TRP A 138 7.43 -1.97 -22.59
C TRP A 138 7.68 -3.44 -22.95
N PRO A 139 8.54 -3.72 -23.96
CA PRO A 139 8.67 -5.05 -24.59
C PRO A 139 9.49 -6.02 -23.74
N HIS A 140 9.06 -6.25 -22.51
CA HIS A 140 9.68 -7.15 -21.55
C HIS A 140 8.63 -8.05 -20.91
N SER A 141 8.89 -9.35 -20.93
CA SER A 141 8.11 -10.36 -20.23
C SER A 141 8.53 -10.42 -18.76
N PHE A 142 7.56 -10.31 -17.87
CA PHE A 142 7.78 -10.36 -16.43
C PHE A 142 6.65 -11.08 -15.69
N GLU A 143 6.94 -11.47 -14.46
CA GLU A 143 5.92 -11.74 -13.44
C GLU A 143 6.16 -10.84 -12.25
N PHE A 144 5.15 -10.06 -11.86
CA PHE A 144 5.17 -9.30 -10.63
C PHE A 144 4.17 -9.95 -9.67
N ARG A 145 4.69 -10.63 -8.64
CA ARG A 145 3.89 -11.13 -7.52
C ARG A 145 3.88 -10.16 -6.34
N LEU A 146 2.73 -10.01 -5.71
CA LEU A 146 2.50 -9.21 -4.53
C LEU A 146 1.76 -10.05 -3.49
N ARG A 147 2.31 -10.14 -2.28
CA ARG A 147 1.57 -10.59 -1.10
C ARG A 147 1.20 -9.39 -0.24
N VAL A 148 -0.07 -9.24 0.09
CA VAL A 148 -0.57 -8.30 1.11
C VAL A 148 -1.00 -9.13 2.32
N ALA A 149 -0.38 -8.91 3.47
CA ALA A 149 -0.65 -9.66 4.68
C ALA A 149 -1.01 -8.73 5.84
N LEU A 150 -2.08 -9.03 6.56
CA LEU A 150 -2.49 -8.36 7.77
C LEU A 150 -2.14 -9.26 8.96
N GLY A 151 -1.18 -8.84 9.77
CA GLY A 151 -0.76 -9.59 10.95
C GLY A 151 -1.77 -9.48 12.10
N PRO A 152 -1.78 -10.43 13.04
CA PRO A 152 -2.66 -10.37 14.22
C PRO A 152 -2.44 -9.11 15.05
N GLY A 153 -1.23 -8.53 14.97
CA GLY A 153 -0.76 -7.25 15.52
C GLY A 153 -1.47 -6.01 14.98
N GLY A 154 -2.08 -6.10 13.79
CA GLY A 154 -2.54 -4.97 12.99
C GLY A 154 -1.53 -4.50 11.94
N ASP A 155 -0.29 -5.03 11.97
CA ASP A 155 0.75 -4.71 11.00
C ASP A 155 0.34 -5.13 9.58
N LEU A 156 0.40 -4.19 8.63
CA LEU A 156 0.19 -4.44 7.21
C LEU A 156 1.54 -4.61 6.49
N VAL A 157 1.74 -5.78 5.89
CA VAL A 157 3.00 -6.14 5.21
C VAL A 157 2.73 -6.38 3.72
N LEU A 158 3.48 -5.68 2.87
CA LEU A 158 3.44 -5.86 1.42
C LEU A 158 4.78 -6.42 0.92
N THR A 159 4.77 -7.63 0.36
CA THR A 159 5.96 -8.29 -0.18
C THR A 159 5.87 -8.43 -1.69
N SER A 160 6.79 -7.79 -2.40
CA SER A 160 6.84 -7.82 -3.87
C SER A 160 7.98 -8.72 -4.36
N ARG A 161 7.72 -9.51 -5.41
CA ARG A 161 8.74 -10.28 -6.14
C ARG A 161 8.54 -10.10 -7.63
N ILE A 162 9.55 -9.55 -8.30
CA ILE A 162 9.55 -9.35 -9.75
C ILE A 162 10.52 -10.36 -10.36
N ARG A 163 10.04 -11.11 -11.35
CA ARG A 163 10.81 -12.11 -12.09
C ARG A 163 10.86 -11.72 -13.56
N ASN A 164 12.05 -11.71 -14.13
CA ASN A 164 12.22 -11.63 -15.58
C ASN A 164 11.85 -12.98 -16.21
N THR A 165 10.94 -12.96 -17.18
CA THR A 165 10.48 -14.15 -17.90
C THR A 165 10.62 -13.98 -19.42
N ASN A 166 11.55 -13.14 -19.88
CA ASN A 166 11.92 -13.07 -21.28
C ASN A 166 12.42 -14.43 -21.78
N ASN A 167 11.84 -14.93 -22.88
CA ASN A 167 12.21 -16.22 -23.47
C ASN A 167 13.65 -16.23 -24.03
N ASP A 168 14.16 -15.06 -24.42
CA ASP A 168 15.52 -14.85 -24.91
C ASP A 168 16.53 -14.55 -23.79
N GLY A 169 16.09 -14.54 -22.52
CA GLY A 169 16.92 -14.26 -21.36
C GLY A 169 17.40 -12.81 -21.26
N ARG A 170 16.92 -11.89 -22.10
CA ARG A 170 17.37 -10.49 -22.05
C ARG A 170 17.02 -9.83 -20.72
N PRO A 171 17.96 -9.15 -20.05
CA PRO A 171 17.66 -8.41 -18.83
C PRO A 171 16.79 -7.17 -19.16
N PHE A 172 16.10 -6.65 -18.15
CA PHE A 172 15.44 -5.35 -18.20
C PHE A 172 15.70 -4.58 -16.91
N SER A 173 15.70 -3.25 -17.02
CA SER A 173 15.77 -2.34 -15.88
C SER A 173 14.38 -1.80 -15.56
N PHE A 174 14.12 -1.56 -14.29
CA PHE A 174 12.87 -0.97 -13.83
C PHE A 174 13.11 -0.15 -12.56
N THR A 175 12.16 0.71 -12.23
CA THR A 175 12.02 1.32 -10.91
C THR A 175 10.69 0.89 -10.30
N PHE A 176 10.64 0.87 -8.98
CA PHE A 176 9.51 0.36 -8.22
C PHE A 176 9.29 1.20 -6.96
N ALA A 177 8.03 1.48 -6.63
CA ALA A 177 7.67 2.12 -5.37
C ALA A 177 6.27 1.74 -4.89
N TYR A 178 6.10 1.61 -3.58
CA TYR A 178 4.80 1.68 -2.93
C TYR A 178 4.48 3.14 -2.61
N HIS A 179 3.41 3.66 -3.21
CA HIS A 179 3.05 5.05 -3.07
C HIS A 179 2.07 5.26 -1.92
N THR A 180 2.48 4.96 -0.69
CA THR A 180 1.56 4.91 0.47
C THR A 180 1.01 6.29 0.87
N TYR A 181 -0.32 6.40 0.96
CA TYR A 181 -1.03 7.57 1.47
C TYR A 181 -1.52 7.27 2.89
N PHE A 182 -0.87 7.82 3.91
CA PHE A 182 -1.33 7.69 5.29
C PHE A 182 -2.46 8.68 5.56
N SER A 183 -3.51 8.22 6.24
CA SER A 183 -4.50 9.14 6.81
C SER A 183 -3.86 9.76 8.04
N VAL A 184 -3.75 11.08 8.09
CA VAL A 184 -3.32 11.84 9.29
C VAL A 184 -4.48 12.68 9.82
N SER A 185 -4.27 13.44 10.87
CA SER A 185 -5.22 14.40 11.44
C SER A 185 -5.19 15.73 10.66
N ASP A 186 -4.18 16.54 10.91
CA ASP A 186 -3.79 17.78 10.26
C ASP A 186 -2.31 17.65 9.86
N ILE A 187 -1.98 18.05 8.64
CA ILE A 187 -0.62 17.96 8.11
C ILE A 187 0.35 18.89 8.86
N SER A 188 -0.13 20.00 9.45
CA SER A 188 0.71 20.87 10.28
C SER A 188 1.12 20.23 11.60
N GLU A 189 0.36 19.22 12.07
CA GLU A 189 0.61 18.47 13.30
C GLU A 189 1.38 17.15 13.05
N VAL A 190 1.91 16.98 11.83
CA VAL A 190 2.65 15.79 11.42
C VAL A 190 4.14 16.07 11.33
N ARG A 191 4.93 15.16 11.91
CA ARG A 191 6.39 15.14 11.80
C ARG A 191 6.85 13.81 11.23
N ILE A 192 7.91 13.84 10.43
CA ILE A 192 8.59 12.61 9.98
C ILE A 192 9.99 12.55 10.54
N GLU A 193 10.30 11.44 11.19
CA GLU A 193 11.60 11.17 11.79
C GLU A 193 12.30 9.98 11.11
N GLY A 194 13.63 10.00 11.14
CA GLY A 194 14.52 9.03 10.51
C GLY A 194 14.98 9.43 9.11
N LEU A 195 14.76 10.67 8.69
CA LEU A 195 15.23 11.20 7.40
C LEU A 195 16.15 12.42 7.55
N GLU A 196 16.51 12.76 8.79
CA GLU A 196 17.39 13.86 9.14
C GLU A 196 18.77 13.62 8.53
N THR A 197 19.48 14.68 8.16
CA THR A 197 20.86 14.64 7.62
C THR A 197 21.03 13.89 6.30
N LEU A 198 19.96 13.35 5.71
CA LEU A 198 20.01 12.64 4.44
C LEU A 198 19.99 13.60 3.26
N ASP A 199 20.66 13.17 2.20
CA ASP A 199 20.51 13.80 0.90
C ASP A 199 19.16 13.46 0.27
N TYR A 200 18.55 14.46 -0.35
CA TYR A 200 17.33 14.30 -1.12
C TYR A 200 17.43 15.00 -2.48
N LEU A 201 16.61 14.54 -3.42
CA LEU A 201 16.32 15.23 -4.69
C LEU A 201 14.97 15.94 -4.56
N ASP A 202 14.93 17.24 -4.84
CA ASP A 202 13.71 18.05 -4.79
C ASP A 202 13.04 18.15 -6.16
N ASN A 203 11.94 17.43 -6.38
CA ASN A 203 11.20 17.45 -7.64
C ASN A 203 10.59 18.82 -7.96
N LEU A 204 10.35 19.69 -6.97
CA LEU A 204 9.84 21.05 -7.19
C LEU A 204 10.94 21.99 -7.69
N LYS A 205 12.20 21.64 -7.47
CA LYS A 205 13.40 22.38 -7.92
C LYS A 205 14.17 21.64 -9.00
N GLY A 206 13.46 20.91 -9.87
CA GLY A 206 14.11 20.22 -11.00
C GLY A 206 15.07 19.11 -10.59
N LYS A 207 14.84 18.46 -9.45
CA LYS A 207 15.68 17.41 -8.83
C LYS A 207 17.04 17.92 -8.35
N GLU A 208 17.11 19.17 -7.91
CA GLU A 208 18.27 19.68 -7.19
C GLU A 208 18.54 18.80 -5.96
N ARG A 209 19.82 18.44 -5.78
CA ARG A 209 20.27 17.65 -4.63
C ARG A 209 20.54 18.59 -3.46
N SER A 210 20.03 18.27 -2.29
CA SER A 210 20.23 19.03 -1.04
C SER A 210 20.25 18.07 0.14
N THR A 211 20.75 18.53 1.29
CA THR A 211 20.81 17.73 2.52
C THR A 211 19.80 18.25 3.53
N GLU A 212 19.06 17.36 4.17
CA GLU A 212 18.09 17.72 5.21
C GLU A 212 18.80 18.23 6.47
N GLN A 213 18.37 19.38 6.98
CA GLN A 213 19.02 20.05 8.12
C GLN A 213 18.14 20.09 9.37
N GLY A 214 16.84 19.81 9.25
CA GLY A 214 15.93 19.78 10.39
C GLY A 214 16.03 18.48 11.22
N ASP A 215 15.69 18.58 12.50
CA ASP A 215 15.58 17.43 13.42
C ASP A 215 14.38 16.52 13.09
N ALA A 216 13.47 16.99 12.24
CA ALA A 216 12.36 16.22 11.67
C ALA A 216 11.88 16.92 10.40
N ILE A 217 11.21 16.19 9.51
CA ILE A 217 10.49 16.80 8.40
C ILE A 217 9.16 17.33 8.89
N VAL A 218 8.90 18.60 8.62
CA VAL A 218 7.62 19.29 8.85
C VAL A 218 7.07 19.81 7.53
N PHE A 219 5.77 20.10 7.51
CA PHE A 219 5.04 20.44 6.29
C PHE A 219 4.48 21.86 6.35
N GLU A 220 5.29 22.83 5.96
CA GLU A 220 4.88 24.25 5.91
C GLU A 220 4.48 24.71 4.49
N SER A 221 4.89 23.94 3.48
CA SER A 221 4.60 24.18 2.06
C SER A 221 4.63 22.87 1.27
N GLU A 222 4.42 22.94 -0.04
CA GLU A 222 4.43 21.75 -0.88
C GLU A 222 5.81 21.09 -0.81
N VAL A 223 5.85 19.78 -0.60
CA VAL A 223 7.08 18.99 -0.52
C VAL A 223 7.00 17.90 -1.58
N ASP A 224 8.02 17.75 -2.43
CA ASP A 224 8.14 16.59 -3.31
C ASP A 224 9.61 16.14 -3.35
N LYS A 225 10.07 15.58 -2.23
CA LYS A 225 11.45 15.13 -2.03
C LYS A 225 11.58 13.62 -2.19
N ILE A 226 12.74 13.19 -2.69
CA ILE A 226 13.17 11.79 -2.72
C ILE A 226 14.46 11.68 -1.90
N TYR A 227 14.37 11.12 -0.70
CA TYR A 227 15.51 10.84 0.17
C TYR A 227 16.23 9.58 -0.32
N LEU A 228 17.53 9.73 -0.54
CA LEU A 228 18.40 8.67 -1.06
C LEU A 228 18.95 7.84 0.10
N ASP A 229 19.10 6.53 -0.10
CA ASP A 229 19.70 5.62 0.89
C ASP A 229 19.07 5.73 2.31
N ALA A 230 17.76 5.98 2.36
CA ALA A 230 17.01 6.16 3.59
C ALA A 230 17.12 4.92 4.52
N PRO A 231 17.04 5.09 5.84
CA PRO A 231 17.12 3.97 6.77
C PRO A 231 15.92 3.02 6.60
N LYS A 232 16.07 1.81 7.12
CA LYS A 232 15.01 0.79 7.05
C LYS A 232 13.77 1.15 7.86
N LYS A 233 13.85 2.09 8.80
CA LYS A 233 12.76 2.50 9.69
C LYS A 233 12.56 4.00 9.58
N ILE A 234 11.33 4.42 9.28
CA ILE A 234 10.89 5.82 9.25
C ILE A 234 9.65 5.93 10.14
N ALA A 235 9.56 6.99 10.93
CA ALA A 235 8.41 7.25 11.80
C ALA A 235 7.63 8.46 11.30
N ILE A 236 6.30 8.34 11.22
CA ILE A 236 5.38 9.45 10.92
C ILE A 236 4.55 9.67 12.16
N ILE A 237 4.77 10.78 12.84
CA ILE A 237 4.15 11.13 14.12
C ILE A 237 3.01 12.10 13.84
N ASP A 238 1.81 11.72 14.26
CA ASP A 238 0.59 12.52 14.17
C ASP A 238 0.21 12.94 15.60
N HIS A 239 0.55 14.18 15.95
CA HIS A 239 0.44 14.66 17.34
C HIS A 239 -1.01 14.80 17.81
N GLU A 240 -1.91 15.27 16.94
CA GLU A 240 -3.32 15.48 17.28
C GLU A 240 -4.02 14.15 17.59
N LYS A 241 -3.80 13.11 16.78
CA LYS A 241 -4.33 11.76 17.05
C LYS A 241 -3.48 10.93 17.98
N LYS A 242 -2.36 11.47 18.50
CA LYS A 242 -1.43 10.80 19.42
C LYS A 242 -1.01 9.42 18.94
N ARG A 243 -0.64 9.31 17.66
CA ARG A 243 -0.26 8.04 17.04
C ARG A 243 1.00 8.17 16.20
N THR A 244 1.62 7.04 15.91
CA THR A 244 2.82 6.96 15.09
C THR A 244 2.69 5.82 14.08
N PHE A 245 2.85 6.12 12.80
CA PHE A 245 3.08 5.09 11.79
C PHE A 245 4.57 4.77 11.76
N VAL A 246 4.91 3.49 11.84
CA VAL A 246 6.30 3.03 11.68
C VAL A 246 6.42 2.28 10.37
N VAL A 247 7.04 2.91 9.38
CA VAL A 247 7.32 2.31 8.08
C VAL A 247 8.62 1.52 8.20
N ARG A 248 8.55 0.22 7.90
CA ARG A 248 9.73 -0.64 7.76
C ARG A 248 9.91 -1.08 6.33
N LYS A 249 11.09 -0.85 5.76
CA LYS A 249 11.42 -1.19 4.38
C LYS A 249 12.64 -2.10 4.30
N ASP A 250 12.60 -3.02 3.35
CA ASP A 250 13.70 -3.89 2.98
C ASP A 250 13.74 -4.03 1.46
N GLY A 251 14.94 -4.07 0.87
CA GLY A 251 15.11 -4.07 -0.59
C GLY A 251 14.67 -2.78 -1.31
N LEU A 252 14.30 -1.74 -0.58
CA LEU A 252 13.95 -0.41 -1.09
C LEU A 252 14.90 0.62 -0.46
N PRO A 253 15.94 1.09 -1.19
CA PRO A 253 16.93 2.00 -0.62
C PRO A 253 16.36 3.40 -0.38
N ASP A 254 15.53 3.89 -1.30
CA ASP A 254 15.02 5.27 -1.24
C ASP A 254 13.70 5.38 -0.46
N ALA A 255 13.39 6.59 0.00
CA ALA A 255 12.07 6.97 0.52
C ALA A 255 11.67 8.32 -0.06
N GLY A 256 10.48 8.45 -0.64
CA GLY A 256 10.12 9.70 -1.30
C GLY A 256 8.64 9.86 -1.60
N LYS A 257 8.34 11.05 -2.11
CA LYS A 257 7.00 11.57 -2.40
C LYS A 257 6.13 11.77 -1.16
N LEU A 258 6.43 12.84 -0.44
CA LEU A 258 5.62 13.41 0.63
C LEU A 258 4.85 14.63 0.10
N THR A 259 4.04 14.44 -0.94
CA THR A 259 3.29 15.55 -1.54
C THR A 259 2.17 16.03 -0.63
N MET A 260 2.20 17.31 -0.28
CA MET A 260 1.14 18.01 0.47
C MET A 260 -0.24 17.86 -0.24
N ILE A 261 -0.23 17.73 -1.56
CA ILE A 261 -1.40 17.48 -2.42
C ILE A 261 -2.08 16.12 -2.15
N ASP A 262 -1.41 15.18 -1.51
CA ASP A 262 -1.92 13.84 -1.25
C ASP A 262 -2.65 13.73 0.12
N LEU A 263 -2.69 14.81 0.90
CA LEU A 263 -3.38 14.91 2.19
C LEU A 263 -4.38 16.09 2.31
N PHE A 264 -4.41 17.01 1.35
CA PHE A 264 -5.41 18.09 1.33
C PHE A 264 -6.77 17.62 0.77
N VAL A 265 -7.62 17.06 1.63
CA VAL A 265 -9.08 17.15 1.45
C VAL A 265 -9.74 17.47 2.79
N ARG A 266 -9.52 18.69 3.29
CA ARG A 266 -10.51 19.46 4.05
C ARG A 266 -10.39 20.95 3.72
N ILE A 267 -10.90 21.31 2.54
CA ILE A 267 -11.66 22.54 2.32
C ILE A 267 -12.89 22.15 1.50
#